data_AF-A0A7T1MP66-F1
#
_entry.id   AF-A0A7T1MP66-F1
#
_cell.length_a   1.000
_cell.length_b   1.000
_cell.length_c   1.000
_cell.angle_alpha   90.00
_cell.angle_beta   90.00
_cell.angle_gamma   90.00
#
_symmetry.space_group_name_H-M   'P 1'
#
loop_
_entity.id
_entity.type
_entity.pdbx_description
1 polymer ?
#
loop_
_entity_poly.entity_id
_entity_poly.type
_entity_poly.pdbx_seq_one_letter_code
_entity_poly.pdbx_strand_id
1 'polypeptide(L)'
;MVEELLAAVRADEALQSQMRTVTTSAGLAEVAKKAGLDVEAGALVKGFAQLLLQADNDLAARNFDNLGWDVGELLWALKTWELPSQD
;
A
#
# COMPACT_ATOMS: atom_id res chain seq x y z
N MET A 1 6.10 11.20 1.38
CA MET A 1 5.20 10.44 2.29
C MET A 1 5.30 8.92 2.09
N VAL A 2 4.68 8.31 1.05
CA VAL A 2 4.80 6.84 0.87
C VAL A 2 6.24 6.44 0.53
N GLU A 3 6.95 7.27 -0.23
CA GLU A 3 8.36 7.08 -0.55
C GLU A 3 9.27 7.15 0.69
N GLU A 4 8.96 8.02 1.65
CA GLU A 4 9.68 8.13 2.93
C GLU A 4 9.44 6.89 3.78
N LEU A 5 8.21 6.38 3.82
CA LEU A 5 7.90 5.11 4.49
C LEU A 5 8.67 3.95 3.84
N LEU A 6 8.69 3.88 2.50
CA LEU A 6 9.45 2.87 1.77
C LEU A 6 10.95 2.97 2.05
N ALA A 7 11.50 4.18 2.13
CA ALA A 7 12.90 4.41 2.49
C ALA A 7 13.19 3.92 3.92
N ALA A 8 12.33 4.25 4.88
CA ALA A 8 12.47 3.82 6.28
C ALA A 8 12.41 2.28 6.40
N VAL A 9 11.43 1.63 5.76
CA VAL A 9 11.30 0.16 5.75
C VAL A 9 12.52 -0.49 5.11
N ARG A 10 13.03 0.03 3.99
CA ARG A 10 14.24 -0.52 3.34
C ARG A 10 15.47 -0.42 4.23
N ALA A 11 15.54 0.58 5.10
CA ALA A 11 16.66 0.83 5.99
C ALA A 11 16.59 0.05 7.32
N ASP A 12 15.46 -0.56 7.67
CA ASP A 12 15.23 -1.18 8.98
C ASP A 12 14.59 -2.58 8.85
N GLU A 13 15.36 -3.62 9.19
CA GLU A 13 14.90 -5.02 9.14
C GLU A 13 13.74 -5.32 10.09
N ALA A 14 13.64 -4.64 11.24
CA ALA A 14 12.55 -4.83 12.16
C ALA A 14 11.24 -4.28 11.58
N LEU A 15 11.30 -3.11 10.91
CA LEU A 15 10.17 -2.58 10.15
C LEU A 15 9.80 -3.49 8.98
N GLN A 16 10.76 -4.08 8.27
CA GLN A 16 10.48 -5.08 7.20
C GLN A 16 9.74 -6.30 7.74
N SER A 17 10.24 -6.86 8.86
CA SER A 17 9.61 -8.02 9.49
C SER A 17 8.19 -7.71 9.94
N GLN A 18 7.96 -6.53 10.53
CA GLN A 18 6.63 -6.11 10.94
C GLN A 18 5.71 -5.88 9.73
N MET A 19 6.21 -5.28 8.65
CA MET A 19 5.40 -5.02 7.46
C MET A 19 4.86 -6.31 6.83
N ARG A 20 5.60 -7.43 6.92
CA ARG A 20 5.14 -8.75 6.43
C ARG A 20 3.91 -9.29 7.15
N THR A 21 3.59 -8.78 8.34
CA THR A 21 2.42 -9.24 9.13
C THR A 21 1.23 -8.28 9.03
N VAL A 22 1.36 -7.16 8.31
CA VAL A 22 0.31 -6.15 8.20
C VAL A 22 -0.73 -6.57 7.16
N THR A 23 -1.98 -6.67 7.58
CA THR A 23 -3.12 -7.02 6.71
C THR A 23 -4.20 -5.94 6.66
N THR A 24 -4.01 -4.81 7.37
CA THR A 24 -4.98 -3.72 7.46
C THR A 24 -4.32 -2.37 7.25
N SER A 25 -5.11 -1.39 6.77
CA SER A 25 -4.65 0.00 6.59
C SER A 25 -4.27 0.66 7.91
N ALA A 26 -4.94 0.32 9.02
CA ALA A 26 -4.58 0.76 10.36
C ALA A 26 -3.20 0.20 10.79
N GLY A 27 -2.95 -1.09 10.55
CA GLY A 27 -1.65 -1.69 10.84
C GLY A 27 -0.51 -1.04 10.04
N LEU A 28 -0.77 -0.62 8.80
CA LEU A 28 0.17 0.13 7.98
C LEU A 28 0.50 1.49 8.58
N ALA A 29 -0.49 2.22 9.09
CA ALA A 29 -0.28 3.50 9.78
C ALA A 29 0.53 3.32 11.08
N GLU A 30 0.31 2.23 11.82
CA GLU A 30 1.11 1.91 13.02
C GLU A 30 2.58 1.63 12.70
N VAL A 31 2.88 0.96 11.57
CA VAL A 31 4.26 0.79 11.12
C VAL A 31 4.88 2.13 10.71
N ALA A 32 4.13 2.99 10.02
CA ALA A 32 4.60 4.33 9.66
C ALA A 32 4.92 5.17 10.91
N LYS A 33 4.08 5.11 11.94
CA LYS A 33 4.31 5.79 13.21
C LYS A 33 5.59 5.33 13.91
N LYS A 34 5.88 4.03 13.90
CA LYS A 34 7.15 3.48 14.41
C LYS A 34 8.37 3.94 13.63
N ALA A 35 8.20 4.24 12.34
CA ALA A 35 9.21 4.87 11.51
C ALA A 35 9.34 6.40 11.74
N GLY A 36 8.59 6.96 12.69
CA GLY A 36 8.57 8.41 12.98
C GLY A 36 7.69 9.23 12.03
N LEU A 37 6.84 8.57 11.24
CA LEU A 37 5.94 9.22 10.27
C LEU A 37 4.52 9.22 10.82
N ASP A 38 3.98 10.41 11.11
CA ASP A 38 2.58 10.56 11.54
C ASP A 38 1.69 10.78 10.31
N VAL A 39 1.16 9.67 9.78
CA VAL A 39 0.40 9.66 8.53
C VAL A 39 -0.87 8.83 8.69
N GLU A 40 -1.99 9.37 8.23
CA GLU A 40 -3.26 8.65 8.23
C GLU A 40 -3.25 7.42 7.31
N ALA A 41 -3.91 6.34 7.75
CA ALA A 41 -4.05 5.10 6.99
C ALA A 41 -4.56 5.31 5.55
N GLY A 42 -5.59 6.16 5.39
CA GLY A 42 -6.16 6.47 4.08
C GLY A 42 -5.18 7.19 3.16
N ALA A 43 -4.32 8.06 3.70
CA ALA A 43 -3.30 8.75 2.93
C ALA A 43 -2.22 7.78 2.42
N LEU A 44 -1.80 6.82 3.25
CA LEU A 44 -0.85 5.77 2.85
C LEU A 44 -1.42 4.88 1.73
N VAL A 45 -2.66 4.42 1.88
CA VAL A 45 -3.33 3.59 0.85
C VAL A 45 -3.44 4.36 -0.48
N LYS A 46 -3.86 5.63 -0.45
CA LYS A 46 -3.91 6.48 -1.65
C LYS A 46 -2.52 6.69 -2.25
N GLY A 47 -1.50 6.86 -1.42
CA GLY A 47 -0.11 6.99 -1.86
C GLY A 47 0.37 5.78 -2.66
N PHE A 48 0.08 4.57 -2.20
CA PHE A 48 0.41 3.35 -2.96
C PHE A 48 -0.31 3.28 -4.31
N ALA A 49 -1.62 3.58 -4.34
CA ALA A 49 -2.38 3.63 -5.59
C ALA A 49 -1.82 4.69 -6.56
N GLN A 50 -1.41 5.84 -6.04
CA GLN A 50 -0.84 6.92 -6.84
C GLN A 50 0.46 6.50 -7.54
N LEU A 51 1.32 5.69 -6.89
CA LEU A 51 2.53 5.15 -7.53
C LEU A 51 2.21 4.26 -8.73
N LEU A 52 1.14 3.45 -8.65
CA LEU A 52 0.69 2.63 -9.78
C LEU A 52 0.12 3.50 -10.91
N LEU A 53 -0.69 4.52 -10.57
CA LEU A 53 -1.31 5.42 -11.55
C LEU A 53 -0.30 6.32 -12.28
N GLN A 54 0.83 6.63 -11.66
CA GLN A 54 1.90 7.44 -12.25
C GLN A 54 2.90 6.64 -13.07
N ALA A 55 2.95 5.31 -12.89
CA ALA A 55 3.82 4.44 -13.67
C ALA A 55 3.30 4.29 -15.11
N ASP A 56 4.22 4.10 -16.07
CA ASP A 56 3.82 3.62 -17.39
C ASP A 56 3.22 2.21 -17.29
N ASN A 57 2.48 1.79 -18.33
CA ASN A 57 1.75 0.51 -18.30
C ASN A 57 2.66 -0.69 -18.02
N ASP A 58 3.89 -0.70 -18.55
CA ASP A 58 4.81 -1.82 -18.38
C ASP A 58 5.36 -1.87 -16.94
N LEU A 59 5.68 -0.72 -16.36
CA LEU A 59 6.13 -0.61 -14.98
C LEU A 59 5.00 -0.89 -14.00
N ALA A 60 3.78 -0.42 -14.28
CA ALA A 60 2.60 -0.71 -13.48
C ALA A 60 2.33 -2.22 -13.43
N ALA A 61 2.36 -2.91 -14.57
CA ALA A 61 2.20 -4.37 -14.63
C ALA A 61 3.28 -5.10 -13.84
N ARG A 62 4.57 -4.75 -14.03
CA ARG A 62 5.67 -5.37 -13.27
C ARG A 62 5.54 -5.14 -11.76
N ASN A 63 5.20 -3.93 -11.33
CA ASN A 63 5.02 -3.62 -9.91
C ASN A 63 3.84 -4.38 -9.32
N PHE A 64 2.75 -4.50 -10.08
CA PHE A 64 1.57 -5.25 -9.66
C PHE A 64 1.87 -6.74 -9.49
N ASP A 65 2.56 -7.37 -10.46
CA ASP A 65 2.98 -8.77 -10.37
C ASP A 65 3.92 -9.04 -9.19
N ASN A 66 4.77 -8.06 -8.85
CA ASN A 66 5.71 -8.13 -7.73
C ASN A 66 5.04 -8.06 -6.34
N LEU A 67 3.77 -7.64 -6.23
CA LEU A 67 3.07 -7.59 -4.95
C LEU A 67 2.84 -8.99 -4.34
N GLY A 68 2.95 -10.05 -5.14
CA GLY A 68 2.74 -11.42 -4.67
C GLY A 68 1.25 -11.77 -4.52
N TRP A 69 0.99 -13.06 -4.36
CA TRP A 69 -0.28 -13.71 -4.68
C TRP A 69 -1.46 -13.25 -3.82
N ASP A 70 -2.45 -12.61 -4.45
CA ASP A 70 -3.77 -13.22 -4.75
C ASP A 70 -4.59 -12.22 -5.61
N VAL A 71 -4.17 -12.04 -6.86
CA VAL A 71 -4.81 -11.09 -7.79
C VAL A 71 -6.28 -11.47 -8.06
N GLY A 72 -6.57 -12.77 -8.02
CA GLY A 72 -7.93 -13.30 -8.16
C GLY A 72 -8.82 -12.87 -7.00
N GLU A 73 -8.35 -13.02 -5.76
CA GLU A 73 -9.07 -12.56 -4.57
C GLU A 73 -9.18 -11.04 -4.52
N LEU A 74 -8.14 -10.30 -4.96
CA LEU A 74 -8.24 -8.86 -5.12
C LEU A 74 -9.39 -8.50 -6.06
N LEU A 75 -9.44 -9.08 -7.26
CA LEU A 75 -10.52 -8.84 -8.22
C LEU A 75 -11.89 -9.25 -7.66
N TRP A 76 -11.95 -10.36 -6.93
CA TRP A 76 -13.15 -10.82 -6.26
C TRP A 76 -13.63 -9.84 -5.17
N ALA A 77 -12.73 -9.25 -4.39
CA ALA A 77 -13.06 -8.22 -3.40
C ALA A 77 -13.47 -6.89 -4.07
N LEU A 78 -12.84 -6.51 -5.17
CA LEU A 78 -13.16 -5.29 -5.91
C LEU A 78 -14.61 -5.26 -6.41
N LYS A 79 -15.26 -6.42 -6.62
CA LYS A 79 -16.67 -6.46 -7.05
C LYS A 79 -17.64 -5.85 -6.01
N THR A 80 -17.23 -5.75 -4.75
CA THR A 80 -18.03 -5.17 -3.67
C THR A 80 -17.59 -3.74 -3.34
N TRP A 81 -16.74 -3.13 -4.17
CA TRP A 81 -16.22 -1.79 -3.92
C TRP A 81 -17.32 -0.75 -4.01
N GLU A 82 -17.42 0.11 -2.99
CA GLU A 82 -18.39 1.20 -2.96
C GLU A 82 -17.98 2.29 -3.96
N LEU A 83 -18.88 2.60 -4.89
CA LEU A 83 -18.69 3.74 -5.79
C LEU A 83 -19.14 5.02 -5.07
N PRO A 84 -18.49 6.17 -5.33
CA PRO A 84 -18.99 7.45 -4.82
C PRO A 84 -20.45 7.63 -5.20
N SER A 85 -21.28 8.05 -4.23
CA SER A 85 -22.66 8.46 -4.48
C SER A 85 -22.66 9.49 -5.61
N GLN A 86 -23.37 9.19 -6.69
CA GLN A 86 -23.59 10.11 -7.81
C GLN A 86 -24.78 11.02 -7.44
N ASP A 87 -24.59 11.89 -6.44
CA ASP A 87 -25.56 12.93 -6.09
C ASP A 87 -25.15 14.28 -6.69
#